data_AF-A0A6V7IV86-F1
#
_entry.id   AF-A0A6V7IV86-F1
#
_cell.length_a   1.000
_cell.length_b   1.000
_cell.length_c   1.000
_cell.angle_alpha   90.00
_cell.angle_beta   90.00
_cell.angle_gamma   90.00
#
_symmetry.space_group_name_H-M   'P 1'
#
loop_
_entity.id
_entity.type
_entity.pdbx_description
1 polymer ?
#
loop_
_entity_poly.entity_id
_entity_poly.type
_entity_poly.pdbx_seq_one_letter_code
_entity_poly.pdbx_strand_id
1 'polypeptide(L)' 'CANVRENTIASLKTAADHGADMVEFDVQLSKDMIPVIYHDFHVSISLKRKKQIDAMDMLEIPVKDLTLEQLHLLK' A
#
# COMPACT_ATOMS: atom_id res chain seq x y z
N CYS A 1 -18.13 7.21 -9.55
CA CYS A 1 -16.72 7.12 -9.13
C CYS A 1 -16.35 5.65 -9.03
N ALA A 2 -15.25 5.21 -9.64
CA ALA A 2 -14.85 3.80 -9.62
C ALA A 2 -14.58 3.36 -8.17
N ASN A 3 -15.25 2.31 -7.70
CA ASN A 3 -15.14 1.81 -6.33
C ASN A 3 -14.03 0.74 -6.23
N VAL A 4 -12.89 1.00 -6.88
CA VAL A 4 -11.73 0.09 -6.92
C VAL A 4 -10.61 0.74 -6.15
N ARG A 5 -10.01 -0.01 -5.21
CA ARG A 5 -8.88 0.47 -4.41
C ARG A 5 -7.74 0.87 -5.35
N GLU A 6 -7.25 2.10 -5.20
CA GLU A 6 -6.10 2.64 -5.95
C GLU A 6 -4.85 1.76 -5.80
N ASN A 7 -3.90 1.90 -6.72
CA ASN A 7 -2.60 1.25 -6.64
C ASN A 7 -2.67 -0.28 -6.46
N THR A 8 -3.76 -0.90 -6.95
CA THR A 8 -3.92 -2.36 -7.01
C THR A 8 -3.83 -2.86 -8.45
N ILE A 9 -3.38 -4.10 -8.63
CA ILE A 9 -3.38 -4.74 -9.96
C ILE A 9 -4.79 -4.69 -10.59
N ALA A 10 -5.84 -4.80 -9.76
CA ALA A 10 -7.22 -4.71 -10.22
C ALA A 10 -7.58 -3.30 -10.74
N SER A 11 -7.18 -2.22 -10.04
CA SER A 11 -7.44 -0.85 -10.52
C SER A 11 -6.68 -0.55 -11.81
N LEU A 12 -5.41 -0.98 -11.89
CA LEU A 12 -4.58 -0.76 -13.08
C LEU A 12 -5.15 -1.49 -14.30
N LYS A 13 -5.57 -2.75 -14.15
CA LYS A 13 -6.25 -3.50 -15.22
C LYS A 13 -7.58 -2.87 -15.61
N THR A 14 -8.38 -2.44 -14.63
CA THR A 14 -9.67 -1.79 -14.89
C THR A 14 -9.48 -0.54 -15.74
N ALA A 15 -8.46 0.28 -15.46
CA ALA A 15 -8.16 1.47 -16.27
C ALA A 15 -7.82 1.10 -17.73
N ALA A 16 -6.96 0.09 -17.93
CA ALA A 16 -6.62 -0.40 -19.26
C ALA A 16 -7.84 -0.96 -20.01
N ASP A 17 -8.67 -1.77 -19.34
CA ASP A 17 -9.87 -2.38 -19.93
C ASP A 17 -10.92 -1.34 -20.35
N HIS A 18 -10.92 -0.16 -19.72
CA HIS A 18 -11.79 0.97 -20.06
C HIS A 18 -11.15 1.97 -21.03
N GLY A 19 -10.00 1.63 -21.63
CA GLY A 19 -9.38 2.40 -22.70
C GLY A 19 -8.61 3.63 -22.24
N ALA A 20 -8.08 3.63 -21.01
CA ALA A 20 -7.17 4.69 -20.58
C ALA A 20 -5.86 4.68 -21.41
N ASP A 21 -5.46 5.83 -21.95
CA ASP A 21 -4.20 5.98 -22.70
C ASP A 21 -2.97 5.86 -21.80
N MET A 22 -3.10 6.25 -20.54
CA MET A 22 -2.06 6.19 -19.51
C MET A 22 -2.66 5.77 -18.17
N VAL A 23 -1.85 5.08 -17.37
CA VAL A 23 -2.20 4.72 -15.99
C VAL A 23 -1.14 5.30 -15.06
N GLU A 24 -1.60 6.06 -14.08
CA GLU A 24 -0.77 6.66 -13.04
C GLU A 24 -0.71 5.72 -11.83
N PHE A 25 0.46 5.67 -11.19
CA PHE A 25 0.71 4.96 -9.95
C PHE A 25 2.00 5.48 -9.29
N ASP A 26 2.05 5.43 -7.97
CA ASP A 26 3.20 5.83 -7.18
C ASP A 26 4.15 4.66 -6.92
N VAL A 27 5.44 4.98 -6.78
CA VAL A 27 6.47 3.99 -6.44
C VAL A 27 7.26 4.45 -5.24
N GLN A 28 7.46 3.54 -4.28
CA GLN A 28 8.34 3.69 -3.13
C GLN A 28 9.43 2.60 -3.18
N LEU A 29 10.52 2.79 -2.44
CA LEU A 29 11.51 1.75 -2.22
C LEU A 29 11.35 1.15 -0.83
N SER A 30 11.39 -0.17 -0.74
CA SER A 30 11.53 -0.90 0.52
C SER A 30 12.95 -0.79 1.09
N LYS A 31 13.14 -1.25 2.33
CA LYS A 31 14.45 -1.30 3.01
C LYS A 31 15.50 -2.11 2.24
N ASP A 32 15.07 -3.18 1.59
CA ASP A 32 15.88 -4.04 0.74
C ASP A 32 15.94 -3.57 -0.72
N MET A 33 15.59 -2.30 -0.97
CA MET A 33 15.70 -1.62 -2.27
C MET A 33 14.83 -2.22 -3.37
N ILE A 34 13.71 -2.85 -3.00
CA ILE A 34 12.74 -3.37 -3.95
C ILE A 34 11.66 -2.31 -4.18
N PRO A 35 11.34 -1.95 -5.43
CA PRO A 35 10.27 -1.00 -5.72
C PRO A 35 8.89 -1.60 -5.39
N VAL A 36 8.04 -0.79 -4.75
CA VAL A 36 6.69 -1.15 -4.31
C VAL A 36 5.72 -0.08 -4.81
N ILE A 37 4.57 -0.51 -5.34
CA ILE A 37 3.49 0.42 -5.72
C ILE A 37 2.67 0.76 -4.49
N TYR A 38 2.81 2.00 -4.00
CA TYR A 38 2.11 2.50 -2.82
C TYR A 38 2.22 4.02 -2.74
N HIS A 39 1.10 4.69 -2.45
CA HIS A 39 1.01 6.16 -2.48
C HIS A 39 1.74 6.82 -1.30
N ASP A 40 1.44 6.38 -0.07
CA ASP A 40 1.93 7.05 1.14
C ASP A 40 3.38 6.67 1.50
N PHE A 41 4.10 7.59 2.16
CA PHE A 41 5.45 7.30 2.63
C PHE A 41 5.51 6.39 3.87
N HIS A 42 4.38 6.20 4.56
CA HIS A 42 4.27 5.47 5.82
C HIS A 42 3.14 4.45 5.76
N VAL A 43 3.30 3.35 6.49
CA VAL A 43 2.25 2.37 6.75
C VAL A 43 1.85 2.42 8.22
N SER A 44 0.57 2.30 8.51
CA SER A 44 0.07 2.23 9.89
C SER A 44 -0.09 0.76 10.31
N ILE A 45 0.63 0.37 11.36
CA ILE A 45 0.67 -1.01 11.84
C ILE A 45 0.07 -1.07 13.25
N SER A 46 -0.87 -2.00 13.45
CA SER A 46 -1.39 -2.31 14.79
C SER A 46 -0.49 -3.32 15.49
N LEU A 47 -0.01 -2.98 16.68
CA LEU A 47 0.80 -3.90 17.50
C LEU A 47 -0.03 -4.96 18.24
N LYS A 48 -1.37 -4.85 18.22
CA LYS A 48 -2.27 -5.71 19.00
C LYS A 48 -3.30 -6.39 18.10
N ARG A 49 -3.41 -7.72 18.21
CA ARG A 49 -4.60 -8.45 17.74
C ARG A 49 -5.78 -8.22 18.69
N LYS A 50 -6.36 -7.02 18.67
CA LYS A 50 -7.60 -6.71 19.40
C LYS A 50 -8.78 -6.61 18.44
N LYS A 51 -9.97 -6.96 18.93
CA LYS A 51 -11.25 -6.79 18.20
C LYS A 51 -11.60 -5.32 17.95
N GLN A 52 -11.07 -4.41 18.77
CA GLN A 52 -11.12 -2.97 18.57
C GLN A 52 -9.70 -2.43 18.62
N ILE A 53 -9.32 -1.66 17.59
CA ILE A 53 -8.04 -0.99 17.48
C ILE A 53 -8.34 0.50 17.65
N ASP A 54 -7.82 1.10 18.73
CA ASP A 54 -7.86 2.54 18.90
C ASP A 54 -6.72 3.19 18.08
N ALA A 55 -6.89 4.46 17.69
CA ALA A 55 -5.86 5.19 16.96
C ALA A 55 -4.51 5.23 17.70
N MET A 56 -4.54 5.22 19.05
CA MET A 56 -3.36 5.15 19.90
C MET A 56 -2.60 3.81 19.83
N ASP A 57 -3.24 2.74 19.33
CA ASP A 57 -2.63 1.41 19.18
C ASP A 57 -1.94 1.22 17.81
N MET A 58 -2.00 2.24 16.94
CA MET A 58 -1.39 2.25 15.60
C MET A 58 -0.03 2.96 15.63
N LEU A 59 0.95 2.39 14.93
CA LEU A 59 2.26 2.99 14.71
C LEU A 59 2.46 3.25 13.23
N GLU A 60 2.86 4.47 12.89
CA GLU A 60 3.29 4.80 11.54
C GLU A 60 4.77 4.45 11.36
N ILE A 61 5.05 3.60 10.39
CA ILE A 61 6.40 3.16 10.04
C ILE A 61 6.67 3.57 8.58
N PRO A 62 7.80 4.23 8.27
CA PRO A 62 8.15 4.54 6.88
C PRO A 62 8.28 3.27 6.03
N VAL A 63 7.76 3.29 4.81
CA VAL A 63 7.85 2.15 3.87
C VAL A 63 9.29 1.72 3.63
N LYS A 64 10.20 2.70 3.50
CA LYS A 64 11.64 2.51 3.32
C LYS A 64 12.35 1.80 4.48
N ASP A 65 11.68 1.64 5.62
CA ASP A 65 12.26 0.99 6.80
C ASP A 65 11.78 -0.48 6.95
N LEU A 66 10.93 -0.96 6.04
CA LEU A 66 10.42 -2.35 5.98
C LEU A 66 10.93 -3.08 4.73
N THR A 67 11.27 -4.37 4.87
CA THR A 67 11.59 -5.22 3.70
C THR A 67 10.33 -5.55 2.91
N LEU A 68 10.46 -5.96 1.65
CA LEU A 68 9.32 -6.42 0.86
C LEU A 68 8.55 -7.55 1.57
N GLU A 69 9.27 -8.51 2.18
CA GLU A 69 8.66 -9.60 2.93
C GLU A 69 7.80 -9.07 4.09
N GLN A 70 8.30 -8.09 4.85
CA GLN A 70 7.55 -7.48 5.95
C GLN A 70 6.31 -6.73 5.44
N LEU A 71 6.42 -6.02 4.31
CA LEU A 71 5.29 -5.33 3.68
C LEU A 71 4.19 -6.31 3.24
N HIS A 72 4.54 -7.49 2.70
CA HIS A 72 3.55 -8.52 2.34
C HIS A 72 2.84 -9.17 3.53
N LEU A 73 3.40 -9.06 4.74
CA LEU A 73 2.76 -9.56 5.96
C LEU A 73 1.70 -8.60 6.51
N LEU A 74 1.67 -7.35 6.03
CA LEU A 74 0.63 -6.38 6.34
C LEU A 74 -0.65 -6.76 5.57
N LYS A 75 -1.78 -6.77 6.25
CA LYS A 75 -3.11 -7.08 5.67
C LYS A 75 -3.96 -5.83 5.55
#